data_AF-A0A963RM15-F1
#
_entry.id   AF-A0A963RM15-F1
#
_cell.length_a   1.000
_cell.length_b   1.000
_cell.length_c   1.000
_cell.angle_alpha   90.00
_cell.angle_beta   90.00
_cell.angle_gamma   90.00
#
_symmetry.space_group_name_H-M   'P 1'
#
loop_
_entity.id
_entity.type
_entity.pdbx_description
1 polymer ?
#
loop_
_entity_poly.entity_id
_entity_poly.type
_entity_poly.pdbx_seq_one_letter_code
_entity_poly.pdbx_strand_id
1 'polypeptide(L)' 'MATAPALNQSPNGSISQVIGAVVDVTFEGELPAILTALETRNGDNTLVLEVAQHLGENTVRTIAM' A
#
# COMPACT_ATOMS: atom_id res chain seq x y z
N MET A 1 24.83 -10.15 16.42
CA MET A 1 23.97 -10.87 15.47
C MET A 1 22.99 -9.84 14.91
N ALA A 2 23.13 -9.46 13.64
CA ALA A 2 22.25 -8.47 13.02
C ALA A 2 20.91 -9.15 12.71
N THR A 3 19.85 -8.75 13.41
CA THR A 3 18.48 -9.16 13.09
C THR A 3 18.10 -8.55 11.75
N ALA A 4 17.84 -9.39 10.75
CA ALA A 4 17.28 -8.95 9.48
C ALA A 4 15.92 -8.28 9.73
N PRO A 5 15.54 -7.22 8.98
CA PRO A 5 14.25 -6.59 9.15
C PRO A 5 13.18 -7.65 8.86
N ALA A 6 12.25 -7.83 9.80
CA ALA A 6 11.09 -8.67 9.56
C ALA A 6 10.38 -8.11 8.33
N LEU A 7 10.26 -8.92 7.26
CA LEU A 7 9.41 -8.60 6.13
C LEU A 7 8.00 -8.50 6.69
N ASN A 8 7.53 -7.29 6.94
CA ASN A 8 6.18 -7.04 7.40
C ASN A 8 5.27 -7.56 6.28
N GLN A 9 4.71 -8.76 6.45
CA GLN A 9 3.79 -9.36 5.49
C GLN A 9 2.47 -8.60 5.59
N SER A 10 2.48 -7.37 5.09
CA SER A 10 1.27 -6.60 4.88
C SER A 10 0.37 -7.40 3.94
N PRO A 11 -0.94 -7.47 4.20
CA PRO A 11 -1.86 -8.22 3.33
C PRO A 11 -1.70 -7.73 1.89
N ASN A 12 -1.72 -8.64 0.92
CA ASN A 12 -1.60 -8.26 -0.49
C ASN A 12 -2.88 -7.49 -0.89
N GLY A 13 -2.70 -6.27 -1.43
CA GLY A 13 -3.78 -5.45 -1.95
C GLY A 13 -3.76 -5.39 -3.48
N SER A 14 -4.88 -5.02 -4.08
CA SER A 14 -5.02 -4.79 -5.52
C SER A 14 -5.29 -3.31 -5.78
N ILE A 15 -4.56 -2.73 -6.74
CA ILE A 15 -4.80 -1.34 -7.17
C ILE A 15 -6.16 -1.28 -7.87
N SER A 16 -7.09 -0.50 -7.33
CA SER A 16 -8.43 -0.33 -7.89
C SER A 16 -8.52 0.88 -8.81
N GLN A 17 -7.78 1.95 -8.49
CA GLN A 17 -7.82 3.20 -9.26
C GLN A 17 -6.52 4.00 -9.12
N VAL A 18 -6.14 4.69 -10.19
CA VAL A 18 -4.98 5.61 -10.23
C VAL A 18 -5.45 6.97 -10.73
N ILE A 19 -5.31 8.02 -9.91
CA ILE A 19 -5.62 9.41 -10.24
C ILE A 19 -4.40 10.28 -9.95
N GLY A 20 -3.53 10.44 -10.95
CA GLY A 20 -2.28 11.18 -10.77
C GLY A 20 -1.40 10.50 -9.72
N ALA A 21 -1.03 11.23 -8.67
CA ALA A 21 -0.26 10.70 -7.53
C ALA A 21 -1.11 9.96 -6.49
N VAL A 22 -2.44 9.95 -6.63
CA VAL A 22 -3.36 9.28 -5.70
C VAL A 22 -3.68 7.88 -6.24
N VAL A 23 -3.50 6.85 -5.41
CA VAL A 23 -3.76 5.46 -5.79
C VAL A 23 -4.67 4.82 -4.75
N ASP A 24 -5.84 4.35 -5.18
CA ASP A 24 -6.74 3.60 -4.32
C ASP A 24 -6.38 2.10 -4.41
N VAL A 25 -6.28 1.45 -3.24
CA VAL A 25 -5.88 0.04 -3.11
C VAL A 25 -6.92 -0.70 -2.27
N THR A 26 -7.46 -1.78 -2.81
CA THR A 26 -8.45 -2.64 -2.14
C THR A 26 -7.75 -3.87 -1.57
N PHE A 27 -8.12 -4.25 -0.36
CA PHE A 27 -7.62 -5.42 0.35
C PHE A 27 -8.78 -6.39 0.62
N GLU A 28 -8.51 -7.69 0.66
CA GLU A 28 -9.53 -8.70 0.97
C GLU A 28 -9.65 -8.97 2.49
N GLY A 29 -8.67 -8.53 3.28
CA GLY A 29 -8.58 -8.78 4.72
C GLY A 29 -8.36 -7.50 5.53
N GLU A 30 -7.42 -7.56 6.46
CA GLU A 30 -7.11 -6.42 7.32
C GLU A 30 -6.62 -5.22 6.51
N LEU A 31 -7.12 -4.04 6.86
CA LEU A 31 -6.67 -2.80 6.26
C LEU A 31 -5.37 -2.34 6.91
N PRO A 32 -4.34 -2.00 6.12
CA PRO A 32 -3.14 -1.37 6.65
C PRO A 32 -3.48 -0.06 7.37
N ALA A 33 -2.78 0.26 8.45
CA ALA A 33 -3.00 1.50 9.19
C ALA A 33 -2.66 2.73 8.32
N ILE A 34 -3.23 3.89 8.67
CA ILE A 34 -2.84 5.17 8.07
C ILE A 34 -1.36 5.43 8.37
N LEU A 35 -0.65 6.03 7.41
CA LEU A 35 0.81 6.22 7.35
C LEU A 35 1.62 4.93 7.14
N THR A 36 0.97 3.80 6.85
CA THR A 36 1.67 2.58 6.43
C THR A 36 2.20 2.74 5.02
N ALA A 37 3.46 2.37 4.79
CA ALA A 37 4.03 2.27 3.45
C ALA A 37 3.65 0.92 2.81
N LEU A 38 3.17 0.97 1.57
CA LEU A 38 2.96 -0.17 0.70
C LEU A 38 4.00 -0.11 -0.42
N GLU A 39 4.55 -1.25 -0.78
CA GLU A 39 5.48 -1.35 -1.90
C GLU A 39 4.81 -2.09 -3.05
N THR A 40 4.97 -1.58 -4.26
CA THR A 40 4.56 -2.27 -5.48
C THR A 40 5.63 -2.12 -6.56
N ARG A 41 5.55 -2.94 -7.60
CA ARG A 41 6.40 -2.81 -8.78
C ARG A 41 5.62 -2.22 -9.94
N ASN A 42 6.23 -1.26 -10.61
CA ASN A 42 5.79 -0.75 -11.89
C ASN A 42 6.91 -0.98 -12.92
N GLY A 43 6.86 -2.14 -13.58
CA GLY A 43 7.98 -2.63 -14.40
C GLY A 43 9.22 -2.87 -13.52
N ASP A 44 10.32 -2.20 -13.86
CA ASP A 44 11.59 -2.30 -13.15
C ASP A 44 11.70 -1.34 -11.95
N ASN A 45 10.71 -0.45 -11.78
CA ASN A 45 10.72 0.54 -10.69
C ASN A 45 9.96 0.02 -9.47
N THR A 46 10.54 0.20 -8.29
CA THR A 46 9.81 0.09 -7.03
C THR A 46 9.07 1.40 -6.80
N LEU A 47 7.76 1.30 -6.58
CA LEU A 47 6.91 2.42 -6.21
C LEU A 47 6.47 2.25 -4.76
N VAL A 48 6.59 3.32 -3.97
CA VAL A 48 6.12 3.36 -2.59
C VAL A 48 4.82 4.14 -2.55
N LEU A 49 3.82 3.58 -1.86
CA LEU A 49 2.52 4.19 -1.65
C LEU A 49 2.29 4.36 -0.15
N GLU A 50 2.07 5.57 0.32
CA GLU A 50 1.73 5.82 1.74
C GLU A 50 0.21 5.85 1.92
N VAL A 51 -0.32 5.08 2.88
CA VAL A 51 -1.75 5.09 3.20
C VAL A 51 -2.14 6.41 3.85
N ALA A 52 -2.97 7.21 3.16
CA ALA A 52 -3.42 8.50 3.65
C ALA A 52 -4.77 8.43 4.38
N GLN A 53 -5.67 7.54 3.96
CA GLN A 53 -7.01 7.37 4.58
C GLN A 53 -7.65 6.03 4.23
N HIS A 54 -8.61 5.60 5.05
CA HIS A 54 -9.52 4.49 4.73
C HIS A 54 -10.78 5.04 4.07
N LEU A 55 -11.19 4.48 2.93
CA LEU A 55 -12.38 4.90 2.19
C LEU A 55 -13.64 4.09 2.55
N GLY A 56 -13.48 2.99 3.28
CA GLY A 56 -14.53 1.96 3.44
C GLY A 56 -14.40 0.87 2.38
N GLU A 57 -15.28 -0.13 2.42
CA GLU A 57 -15.32 -1.25 1.45
C GLU A 57 -13.94 -1.92 1.24
N ASN A 58 -13.21 -2.10 2.34
CA ASN A 58 -11.83 -2.61 2.36
C ASN A 58 -10.87 -1.88 1.39
N THR A 59 -11.09 -0.60 1.15
CA THR A 59 -10.27 0.23 0.28
C THR A 59 -9.58 1.33 1.07
N VAL A 60 -8.30 1.54 0.79
CA VAL A 60 -7.52 2.65 1.31
C VAL A 60 -7.10 3.55 0.16
N ARG A 61 -6.99 4.85 0.44
CA ARG A 61 -6.40 5.81 -0.48
C ARG A 61 -4.97 6.06 -0.09
N THR A 62 -4.09 5.96 -1.07
CA THR A 62 -2.65 6.13 -0.90
C THR A 62 -2.11 7.26 -1.75
N ILE A 63 -0.94 7.79 -1.37
CA ILE A 63 -0.18 8.78 -2.13
C ILE A 63 1.12 8.14 -2.59
N ALA A 64 1.40 8.21 -3.90
CA ALA A 64 2.63 7.70 -4.50
C ALA A 64 3.82 8.64 -4.21
N MET A 65 4.94 8.06 -3.77
CA MET A 65 6.22 8.74 -3.50
C MET A 65 7.33 8.32 -4.46
#